data_AF-A0A7X8WA05-F1
#
_entry.id   AF-A0A7X8WA05-F1
#
_cell.length_a   1.000
_cell.length_b   1.000
_cell.length_c   1.000
_cell.angle_alpha   90.00
_cell.angle_beta   90.00
_cell.angle_gamma   90.00
#
_symmetry.space_group_name_H-M   'P 1'
#
loop_
_entity.id
_entity.type
_entity.pdbx_description
1 polymer ?
#
loop_
_entity_poly.entity_id
_entity_poly.type
_entity_poly.pdbx_seq_one_letter_code
_entity_poly.pdbx_strand_id
1 'polypeptide(L)'
;MLYLQLGLNVDLPITNTTWIFFLVLIIILFAPILLDRLRIPHIIGMILAGVVIGEYGFNILERDSSFELFGKVGLYYIMFLGGLEMDMEDFKTNRMKTVVFGLLTFCIPMVLGVWSSQTFLDYNLETSILLASMYASHTLIAYPIVSRYGLSRLRSVSISVGATAITVTLALLILAIISGMYRDEVDQWFWIFMIIKVAIVIFIIVYTFPRVARWFFRKYEDN
;
A
#
# COMPACT_ATOMS: atom_id res chain seq x y z
N MET A 1 -14.31 26.94 -32.32
CA MET A 1 -14.79 25.93 -33.28
C MET A 1 -13.74 25.76 -34.36
N LEU A 2 -12.73 24.93 -34.11
CA LEU A 2 -11.70 24.59 -35.11
C LEU A 2 -11.37 23.11 -34.94
N TYR A 3 -12.04 22.27 -35.73
CA TYR A 3 -11.77 20.84 -35.82
C TYR A 3 -10.55 20.65 -36.73
N LEU A 4 -9.44 20.23 -36.16
CA LEU A 4 -8.30 19.72 -36.92
C LEU A 4 -8.58 18.24 -37.21
N GLN A 5 -8.91 17.93 -38.47
CA GLN A 5 -9.10 16.59 -39.00
C GLN A 5 -7.77 15.81 -39.01
N LEU A 6 -7.45 15.15 -37.91
CA LEU A 6 -6.73 13.88 -37.95
C LEU A 6 -7.80 12.80 -37.93
N GLY A 7 -7.87 11.98 -39.00
CA GLY A 7 -8.87 10.92 -39.22
C GLY A 7 -8.78 9.74 -38.25
N LEU A 8 -8.65 10.01 -36.96
CA LEU A 8 -8.77 9.09 -35.85
C LEU A 8 -10.03 9.51 -35.10
N ASN A 9 -11.20 9.00 -35.54
CA ASN A 9 -12.43 9.04 -34.74
C ASN A 9 -12.22 8.10 -33.55
N VAL A 10 -11.44 8.53 -32.58
CA VAL A 10 -11.33 7.90 -31.28
C VAL A 10 -12.34 8.61 -30.41
N ASP A 11 -13.50 8.00 -30.23
CA ASP A 11 -14.46 8.45 -29.23
C ASP A 11 -13.76 8.34 -27.87
N LEU A 12 -13.48 9.51 -27.28
CA LEU A 12 -12.99 9.60 -25.91
C LEU A 12 -14.20 9.70 -24.98
N PRO A 13 -14.23 8.95 -23.86
CA PRO A 13 -13.19 8.05 -23.36
C PRO A 13 -13.14 6.70 -24.10
N ILE A 14 -11.94 6.10 -24.17
CA ILE A 14 -11.74 4.81 -24.83
C ILE A 14 -12.45 3.71 -24.02
N THR A 15 -13.50 3.13 -24.58
CA THR A 15 -14.28 2.07 -23.92
C THR A 15 -13.81 0.65 -24.25
N ASN A 16 -13.09 0.48 -25.37
CA ASN A 16 -12.63 -0.83 -25.80
C ASN A 16 -11.43 -1.31 -24.98
N THR A 17 -11.57 -2.45 -24.30
CA THR A 17 -10.55 -3.02 -23.40
C THR A 17 -9.19 -3.22 -24.08
N THR A 18 -9.14 -3.60 -25.34
CA THR A 18 -7.87 -3.82 -26.07
C THR A 18 -7.10 -2.51 -26.24
N TRP A 19 -7.78 -1.43 -26.60
CA TRP A 19 -7.17 -0.10 -26.75
C TRP A 19 -6.71 0.47 -25.42
N ILE A 20 -7.48 0.24 -24.37
CA ILE A 20 -7.10 0.58 -22.99
C ILE A 20 -5.77 -0.10 -22.63
N PHE A 21 -5.68 -1.42 -22.80
CA PHE A 21 -4.46 -2.17 -22.49
C PHE A 21 -3.27 -1.72 -23.34
N PHE A 22 -3.48 -1.48 -24.63
CA PHE A 22 -2.44 -0.98 -25.52
C PHE A 22 -1.89 0.37 -25.04
N LEU A 23 -2.77 1.29 -24.68
CA LEU A 23 -2.40 2.62 -24.19
C LEU A 23 -1.67 2.52 -22.84
N VAL A 24 -2.15 1.68 -21.92
CA VAL A 24 -1.48 1.41 -20.64
C VAL A 24 -0.10 0.79 -20.86
N LEU A 25 0.06 -0.15 -21.79
CA LEU A 25 1.35 -0.76 -22.11
C LEU A 25 2.34 0.26 -22.67
N ILE A 26 1.87 1.16 -23.55
CA ILE A 26 2.66 2.30 -24.03
C ILE A 26 3.12 3.15 -22.86
N ILE A 27 2.22 3.53 -21.94
CA ILE A 27 2.60 4.34 -20.77
C ILE A 27 3.66 3.62 -19.94
N ILE A 28 3.44 2.34 -19.60
CA ILE A 28 4.37 1.56 -18.78
C ILE A 28 5.73 1.40 -19.47
N LEU A 29 5.77 1.32 -20.80
CA LEU A 29 7.01 1.21 -21.55
C LEU A 29 7.76 2.56 -21.64
N PHE A 30 7.06 3.63 -22.04
CA PHE A 30 7.68 4.91 -22.36
C PHE A 30 7.86 5.84 -21.16
N ALA A 31 6.96 5.81 -20.17
CA ALA A 31 7.06 6.70 -19.01
C ALA A 31 8.36 6.48 -18.23
N PRO A 32 8.79 5.24 -17.88
CA PRO A 32 10.06 5.02 -17.21
C PRO A 32 11.27 5.53 -18.01
N ILE A 33 11.29 5.29 -19.33
CA ILE A 33 12.38 5.73 -20.22
C ILE A 33 12.51 7.26 -20.22
N LEU A 34 11.38 7.97 -20.24
CA LEU A 34 11.36 9.43 -20.22
C LEU A 34 11.79 9.98 -18.85
N LEU A 35 11.32 9.35 -17.76
CA LEU A 35 11.58 9.75 -16.38
C LEU A 35 13.01 9.44 -15.93
N ASP A 36 13.64 8.39 -16.48
CA ASP A 36 15.03 8.05 -16.23
C ASP A 36 15.96 9.21 -16.58
N ARG A 37 15.66 9.91 -17.68
CA ARG A 37 16.41 11.10 -18.08
C ARG A 37 16.28 12.25 -17.08
N LEU A 38 15.18 12.29 -16.34
CA LEU A 38 14.89 13.29 -15.30
C LEU A 38 15.31 12.83 -13.89
N ARG A 39 15.81 11.60 -13.74
CA ARG A 39 16.12 10.96 -12.43
C ARG A 39 14.91 10.90 -11.48
N ILE A 40 13.71 10.80 -12.02
CA ILE A 40 12.47 10.68 -11.22
C ILE A 40 12.17 9.17 -11.04
N PRO A 41 11.85 8.71 -9.82
CA PRO A 41 11.42 7.33 -9.59
C PRO A 41 10.26 6.93 -10.50
N HIS A 42 10.37 5.77 -11.16
CA HIS A 42 9.41 5.32 -12.18
C HIS A 42 7.97 5.31 -11.67
N ILE A 43 7.76 4.91 -10.41
CA ILE A 43 6.42 4.86 -9.81
C ILE A 43 5.74 6.24 -9.78
N ILE A 44 6.50 7.30 -9.53
CA ILE A 44 5.94 8.66 -9.46
C ILE A 44 5.41 9.06 -10.83
N GLY A 45 6.18 8.84 -11.89
CA GLY A 45 5.69 9.24 -13.21
C GLY A 45 4.67 8.27 -13.82
N MET A 46 4.60 7.01 -13.38
CA MET A 46 3.45 6.15 -13.69
C MET A 46 2.17 6.68 -13.03
N ILE A 47 2.23 7.17 -11.78
CA ILE A 47 1.09 7.83 -11.11
C ILE A 47 0.70 9.10 -11.86
N LEU A 48 1.67 9.96 -12.21
CA LEU A 48 1.41 11.19 -12.96
C LEU A 48 0.80 10.92 -14.34
N ALA A 49 1.28 9.91 -15.06
CA ALA A 49 0.70 9.51 -16.34
C ALA A 49 -0.76 9.07 -16.16
N GLY A 50 -1.07 8.33 -15.10
CA GLY A 50 -2.44 7.98 -14.74
C GLY A 50 -3.32 9.20 -14.43
N VAL A 51 -2.82 10.18 -13.69
CA VAL A 51 -3.54 11.44 -13.40
C VAL A 51 -3.79 12.24 -14.67
N VAL A 52 -2.81 12.33 -15.56
CA VAL A 52 -2.91 13.09 -16.81
C VAL A 52 -3.87 12.44 -17.80
N ILE A 53 -3.91 11.10 -17.87
CA ILE A 53 -4.67 10.37 -18.89
C ILE A 53 -6.06 9.94 -18.37
N GLY A 54 -6.21 9.79 -17.06
CA GLY A 54 -7.45 9.41 -16.42
C GLY A 54 -8.54 10.49 -16.48
N GLU A 55 -9.69 10.16 -15.87
CA GLU A 55 -10.92 10.96 -15.86
C GLU A 55 -10.71 12.43 -15.46
N TYR A 56 -9.85 12.68 -14.46
CA TYR A 56 -9.56 14.03 -13.96
C TYR A 56 -8.48 14.80 -14.75
N GLY A 57 -7.85 14.17 -15.73
CA GLY A 57 -6.85 14.79 -16.60
C GLY A 57 -7.44 15.15 -17.96
N PHE A 58 -7.02 14.44 -19.00
CA PHE A 58 -7.55 14.55 -20.36
C PHE A 58 -8.79 13.69 -20.60
N ASN A 59 -9.26 12.94 -19.59
CA ASN A 59 -10.42 12.05 -19.67
C ASN A 59 -10.33 11.05 -20.84
N ILE A 60 -9.12 10.50 -21.07
CA ILE A 60 -8.87 9.51 -22.14
C ILE A 60 -9.30 8.13 -21.67
N LEU A 61 -9.09 7.84 -20.39
CA LEU A 61 -9.43 6.59 -19.72
C LEU A 61 -10.41 6.84 -18.57
N GLU A 62 -11.58 6.23 -18.63
CA GLU A 62 -12.50 6.16 -17.50
C GLU A 62 -12.08 5.10 -16.49
N ARG A 63 -12.42 5.34 -15.22
CA ARG A 63 -12.20 4.39 -14.15
C ARG A 63 -13.24 3.28 -14.21
N ASP A 64 -12.99 2.27 -15.04
CA ASP A 64 -13.82 1.06 -15.13
C ASP A 64 -13.40 -0.03 -14.13
N SER A 65 -14.33 -0.92 -13.79
CA SER A 65 -14.19 -2.12 -12.97
C SER A 65 -12.98 -2.98 -13.33
N SER A 66 -12.62 -3.04 -14.62
CA SER A 66 -11.42 -3.71 -15.11
C SER A 66 -10.13 -3.14 -14.50
N PHE A 67 -9.97 -1.82 -14.49
CA PHE A 67 -8.80 -1.15 -13.90
C PHE A 67 -8.69 -1.41 -12.41
N GLU A 68 -9.81 -1.40 -11.69
CA GLU A 68 -9.83 -1.69 -10.27
C GLU A 68 -9.44 -3.15 -9.98
N LEU A 69 -9.93 -4.09 -10.78
CA LEU A 69 -9.60 -5.50 -10.63
C LEU A 69 -8.12 -5.77 -10.90
N PHE A 70 -7.60 -5.33 -12.05
CA PHE A 70 -6.19 -5.57 -12.39
C PHE A 70 -5.23 -4.81 -11.47
N GLY A 71 -5.60 -3.60 -11.03
CA GLY A 71 -4.84 -2.84 -10.03
C GLY A 71 -4.75 -3.57 -8.70
N LYS A 72 -5.87 -4.13 -8.21
CA LYS A 72 -5.89 -4.94 -6.98
C LYS A 72 -5.06 -6.22 -7.13
N VAL A 73 -5.21 -6.94 -8.24
CA VAL A 73 -4.44 -8.17 -8.51
C VAL A 73 -2.95 -7.87 -8.56
N GLY A 74 -2.55 -6.81 -9.27
CA GLY A 74 -1.16 -6.36 -9.34
C GLY A 74 -0.60 -5.99 -7.98
N LEU A 75 -1.35 -5.24 -7.17
CA LEU A 75 -0.99 -4.89 -5.79
C LEU A 75 -0.81 -6.13 -4.90
N TYR A 76 -1.75 -7.07 -4.93
CA TYR A 76 -1.64 -8.30 -4.15
C TYR A 76 -0.45 -9.14 -4.60
N TYR A 77 -0.16 -9.18 -5.90
CA TYR A 77 0.99 -9.89 -6.43
C TYR A 77 2.33 -9.32 -5.92
N ILE A 78 2.53 -8.00 -5.96
CA ILE A 78 3.77 -7.38 -5.44
C ILE A 78 3.89 -7.50 -3.91
N MET A 79 2.78 -7.43 -3.17
CA MET A 79 2.78 -7.66 -1.73
C MET A 79 3.12 -9.11 -1.39
N PHE A 80 2.62 -10.07 -2.16
CA PHE A 80 2.95 -11.48 -2.03
C PHE A 80 4.42 -11.76 -2.36
N LEU A 81 4.93 -11.22 -3.47
CA LEU A 81 6.33 -11.36 -3.86
C LEU A 81 7.27 -10.79 -2.79
N GLY A 82 6.97 -9.59 -2.29
CA GLY A 82 7.74 -9.00 -1.18
C GLY A 82 7.68 -9.85 0.09
N GLY A 83 6.57 -10.53 0.35
CA GLY A 83 6.44 -11.48 1.45
C GLY A 83 7.25 -12.77 1.26
N LEU A 84 7.40 -13.28 0.03
CA LEU A 84 8.19 -14.47 -0.29
C LEU A 84 9.70 -14.22 -0.25
N GLU A 85 10.13 -13.05 -0.69
CA GLU A 85 11.56 -12.68 -0.70
C GLU A 85 12.07 -12.27 0.70
N MET A 86 11.17 -11.95 1.64
CA MET A 86 11.51 -11.49 2.98
C MET A 86 12.10 -12.60 3.85
N ASP A 87 13.33 -12.38 4.31
CA ASP A 87 13.99 -13.25 5.29
C ASP A 87 13.39 -13.08 6.69
N MET A 88 12.62 -14.10 7.11
CA MET A 88 11.94 -14.14 8.41
C MET A 88 12.90 -14.46 9.58
N GLU A 89 14.07 -15.03 9.33
CA GLU A 89 15.05 -15.35 10.38
C GLU A 89 15.75 -14.09 10.90
N ASP A 90 16.09 -13.18 9.99
CA ASP A 90 16.66 -11.88 10.34
C ASP A 90 15.68 -11.00 11.14
N PHE A 91 14.39 -11.11 10.84
CA PHE A 91 13.34 -10.45 11.62
C PHE A 91 13.33 -10.95 13.08
N LYS A 92 13.39 -12.28 13.26
CA LYS A 92 13.37 -12.91 14.58
C LYS A 92 14.59 -12.53 15.42
N THR A 93 15.76 -12.48 14.79
CA THR A 93 17.03 -12.09 15.43
C THR A 93 17.03 -10.61 15.85
N ASN A 94 16.35 -9.75 15.10
CA ASN A 94 16.34 -8.30 15.32
C ASN A 94 15.03 -7.77 15.95
N ARG A 95 14.17 -8.64 16.50
CA ARG A 95 12.80 -8.29 16.93
C ARG A 95 12.68 -6.99 17.72
N MET A 96 13.59 -6.75 18.67
CA MET A 96 13.52 -5.55 19.54
C MET A 96 13.83 -4.28 18.75
N LYS A 97 14.81 -4.34 17.85
CA LYS A 97 15.16 -3.20 16.99
C LYS A 97 14.03 -2.89 16.03
N THR A 98 13.41 -3.93 15.47
CA THR A 98 12.25 -3.82 14.59
C THR A 98 11.05 -3.20 15.29
N VAL A 99 10.73 -3.63 16.52
CA VAL A 99 9.64 -3.07 17.31
C VAL A 99 9.90 -1.61 17.67
N VAL A 100 11.09 -1.29 18.18
CA VAL A 100 11.42 0.09 18.52
C VAL A 100 11.42 0.98 17.29
N PHE A 101 12.02 0.55 16.19
CA PHE A 101 12.03 1.30 14.94
C PHE A 101 10.61 1.53 14.43
N GLY A 102 9.77 0.49 14.33
CA GLY A 102 8.38 0.60 13.90
C GLY A 102 7.53 1.52 14.78
N LEU A 103 7.70 1.45 16.11
CA LEU A 103 6.99 2.35 17.03
C LEU A 103 7.46 3.80 16.87
N LEU A 104 8.76 4.05 16.72
CA LEU A 104 9.27 5.40 16.52
C LEU A 104 8.80 5.98 15.17
N THR A 105 8.91 5.21 14.09
CA THR A 105 8.48 5.64 12.75
C THR A 105 6.97 5.79 12.63
N PHE A 106 6.19 5.19 13.53
CA PHE A 106 4.75 5.38 13.60
C PHE A 106 4.37 6.54 14.52
N CYS A 107 4.82 6.53 15.77
CA CYS A 107 4.42 7.49 16.78
C CYS A 107 4.88 8.92 16.46
N ILE A 108 6.09 9.10 15.92
CA ILE A 108 6.61 10.44 15.61
C ILE A 108 5.76 11.10 14.51
N PRO A 109 5.57 10.50 13.31
CA PRO A 109 4.68 11.07 12.30
C PRO A 109 3.21 11.11 12.74
N MET A 110 2.75 10.19 13.59
CA MET A 110 1.39 10.21 14.13
C MET A 110 1.15 11.48 14.96
N VAL A 111 2.03 11.78 15.91
CA VAL A 111 1.90 12.99 16.75
C VAL A 111 2.00 14.25 15.90
N LEU A 112 2.98 14.30 14.99
CA LEU A 112 3.15 15.44 14.08
C LEU A 112 1.94 15.60 13.15
N GLY A 113 1.39 14.50 12.64
CA GLY A 113 0.26 14.48 11.74
C GLY A 113 -1.05 14.91 12.42
N VAL A 114 -1.29 14.48 13.67
CA VAL A 114 -2.44 14.96 14.45
C VAL A 114 -2.29 16.44 14.73
N TRP A 115 -1.11 16.87 15.19
CA TRP A 115 -0.83 18.27 15.47
C TRP A 115 -1.00 19.15 14.23
N SER A 116 -0.46 18.73 13.08
CA SER A 116 -0.57 19.49 11.84
C SER A 116 -2.01 19.52 11.31
N SER A 117 -2.75 18.41 11.42
CA SER A 117 -4.13 18.33 10.95
C SER A 117 -5.06 19.22 11.76
N GLN A 118 -4.87 19.29 13.08
CA GLN A 118 -5.65 20.18 13.94
C GLN A 118 -5.27 21.64 13.74
N THR A 119 -3.97 21.95 13.59
CA THR A 119 -3.50 23.34 13.54
C THR A 119 -3.70 24.00 12.18
N PHE A 120 -3.51 23.24 11.08
CA PHE A 120 -3.54 23.82 9.73
C PHE A 120 -4.82 23.51 8.96
N LEU A 121 -5.53 22.42 9.28
CA LEU A 121 -6.73 22.01 8.56
C LEU A 121 -8.02 22.13 9.41
N ASP A 122 -7.89 22.56 10.67
CA ASP A 122 -9.01 22.70 11.61
C ASP A 122 -9.88 21.43 11.75
N TYR A 123 -9.26 20.26 11.60
CA TYR A 123 -9.96 18.99 11.69
C TYR A 123 -10.19 18.53 13.13
N ASN A 124 -11.33 17.88 13.36
CA ASN A 124 -11.64 17.23 14.63
C ASN A 124 -10.62 16.15 14.98
N LEU A 125 -10.55 15.76 16.25
CA LEU A 125 -9.58 14.79 16.76
C LEU A 125 -9.65 13.45 16.02
N GLU A 126 -10.84 12.93 15.79
CA GLU A 126 -11.05 11.64 15.10
C GLU A 126 -10.50 11.67 13.66
N THR A 127 -10.90 12.68 12.88
CA THR A 127 -10.41 12.87 11.51
C THR A 127 -8.89 13.08 11.49
N SER A 128 -8.35 13.82 12.46
CA SER A 128 -6.91 14.07 12.57
C SER A 128 -6.12 12.80 12.91
N ILE A 129 -6.62 11.96 13.82
CA ILE A 129 -6.03 10.65 14.15
C ILE A 129 -6.09 9.73 12.93
N LEU A 130 -7.23 9.70 12.23
CA LEU A 130 -7.39 8.89 11.03
C LEU A 130 -6.38 9.30 9.95
N LEU A 131 -6.31 10.59 9.63
CA LEU A 131 -5.39 11.12 8.62
C LEU A 131 -3.93 10.91 9.02
N ALA A 132 -3.56 11.23 10.27
CA ALA A 132 -2.21 11.01 10.76
C ALA A 132 -1.77 9.54 10.65
N SER A 133 -2.70 8.59 10.92
CA SER A 133 -2.42 7.16 10.79
C SER A 133 -2.12 6.73 9.35
N MET A 134 -2.71 7.42 8.36
CA MET A 134 -2.45 7.18 6.94
C MET A 134 -1.03 7.60 6.55
N TYR A 135 -0.54 8.74 7.04
CA TYR A 135 0.82 9.22 6.74
C TYR A 135 1.92 8.53 7.57
N ALA A 136 1.58 8.11 8.80
CA ALA A 136 2.51 7.43 9.70
C ALA A 136 2.84 6.00 9.28
N SER A 137 2.02 5.41 8.42
CA SER A 137 2.31 4.11 7.82
C SER A 137 3.14 4.25 6.56
N HIS A 138 3.93 3.23 6.26
CA HIS A 138 4.75 3.16 5.05
C HIS A 138 4.51 1.82 4.34
N THR A 139 4.73 1.77 3.03
CA THR A 139 4.50 0.58 2.21
C THR A 139 5.81 -0.03 1.71
N LEU A 140 5.82 -1.34 1.47
CA LEU A 140 7.00 -2.09 0.98
C LEU A 140 7.28 -1.89 -0.52
N ILE A 141 6.83 -0.78 -1.12
CA ILE A 141 6.96 -0.54 -2.56
C ILE A 141 8.43 -0.53 -3.02
N ALA A 142 9.34 -0.09 -2.15
CA ALA A 142 10.77 -0.05 -2.46
C ALA A 142 11.46 -1.43 -2.35
N TYR A 143 10.83 -2.42 -1.72
CA TYR A 143 11.45 -3.69 -1.42
C TYR A 143 11.87 -4.48 -2.69
N PRO A 144 11.01 -4.63 -3.73
CA PRO A 144 11.42 -5.30 -4.97
C PRO A 144 12.60 -4.61 -5.66
N ILE A 145 12.72 -3.29 -5.52
CA ILE A 145 13.84 -2.53 -6.08
C ILE A 145 15.13 -2.87 -5.32
N VAL A 146 15.10 -2.83 -3.98
CA VAL A 146 16.23 -3.17 -3.11
C VAL A 146 16.69 -4.62 -3.32
N SER A 147 15.74 -5.54 -3.49
CA SER A 147 15.98 -6.95 -3.77
C SER A 147 16.68 -7.16 -5.12
N ARG A 148 16.25 -6.45 -6.18
CA ARG A 148 16.92 -6.45 -7.50
C ARG A 148 18.38 -6.02 -7.45
N TYR A 149 18.75 -5.13 -6.53
CA TYR A 149 20.15 -4.71 -6.33
C TYR A 149 20.95 -5.66 -5.43
N GLY A 150 20.37 -6.77 -4.97
CA GLY A 150 21.04 -7.74 -4.08
C GLY A 150 21.25 -7.21 -2.65
N LEU A 151 20.55 -6.14 -2.26
CA LEU A 151 20.72 -5.47 -0.97
C LEU A 151 19.73 -5.96 0.10
N SER A 152 18.91 -6.98 -0.20
CA SER A 152 17.85 -7.49 0.68
C SER A 152 18.37 -8.05 2.01
N ARG A 153 19.62 -8.53 2.05
CA ARG A 153 20.28 -9.07 3.26
C ARG A 153 20.81 -8.00 4.21
N LEU A 154 20.70 -6.72 3.89
CA LEU A 154 21.11 -5.67 4.80
C LEU A 154 20.18 -5.63 6.02
N ARG A 155 20.77 -5.53 7.20
CA ARG A 155 20.04 -5.45 8.47
C ARG A 155 19.01 -4.30 8.49
N SER A 156 19.35 -3.17 7.87
CA SER A 156 18.44 -2.03 7.72
C SER A 156 17.17 -2.42 6.96
N VAL A 157 17.29 -3.22 5.89
CA VAL A 157 16.16 -3.68 5.08
C VAL A 157 15.28 -4.62 5.90
N SER A 158 15.85 -5.62 6.57
CA SER A 158 15.08 -6.53 7.44
C SER A 158 14.34 -5.80 8.56
N ILE A 159 15.02 -4.84 9.23
CA ILE A 159 14.40 -4.01 10.28
C ILE A 159 13.27 -3.15 9.70
N SER A 160 13.48 -2.49 8.57
CA SER A 160 12.47 -1.65 7.93
C SER A 160 11.25 -2.46 7.48
N VAL A 161 11.47 -3.62 6.85
CA VAL A 161 10.39 -4.49 6.37
C VAL A 161 9.56 -5.01 7.54
N GLY A 162 10.21 -5.47 8.59
CA GLY A 162 9.53 -5.92 9.80
C GLY A 162 8.77 -4.79 10.52
N ALA A 163 9.32 -3.58 10.51
CA ALA A 163 8.68 -2.41 11.08
C ALA A 163 7.43 -2.01 10.29
N THR A 164 7.44 -2.14 8.97
CA THR A 164 6.26 -1.92 8.12
C THR A 164 5.08 -2.79 8.53
N ALA A 165 5.30 -4.06 8.90
CA ALA A 165 4.23 -4.92 9.40
C ALA A 165 3.58 -4.34 10.67
N ILE A 166 4.38 -3.77 11.56
CA ILE A 166 3.91 -3.12 12.80
C ILE A 166 3.12 -1.85 12.46
N THR A 167 3.68 -0.95 11.65
CA THR A 167 3.02 0.32 11.32
C THR A 167 1.71 0.12 10.57
N VAL A 168 1.66 -0.83 9.63
CA VAL A 168 0.44 -1.18 8.89
C VAL A 168 -0.61 -1.77 9.83
N THR A 169 -0.21 -2.66 10.75
CA THR A 169 -1.13 -3.24 11.73
C THR A 169 -1.73 -2.16 12.64
N LEU A 170 -0.89 -1.24 13.14
CA LEU A 170 -1.35 -0.12 13.98
C LEU A 170 -2.29 0.82 13.22
N ALA A 171 -1.96 1.17 11.97
CA ALA A 171 -2.81 2.01 11.13
C ALA A 171 -4.18 1.36 10.86
N LEU A 172 -4.20 0.06 10.54
CA LEU A 172 -5.44 -0.69 10.33
C LEU A 172 -6.26 -0.82 11.62
N LEU A 173 -5.60 -0.95 12.78
CA LEU A 173 -6.28 -0.96 14.08
C LEU A 173 -6.94 0.39 14.36
N ILE A 174 -6.25 1.51 14.10
CA ILE A 174 -6.84 2.85 14.20
C ILE A 174 -8.03 2.99 13.24
N LEU A 175 -7.87 2.59 11.98
CA LEU A 175 -8.96 2.62 11.00
C LEU A 175 -10.16 1.81 11.46
N ALA A 176 -9.95 0.61 12.02
CA ALA A 176 -11.02 -0.22 12.55
C ALA A 176 -11.74 0.42 13.74
N ILE A 177 -11.00 1.06 14.66
CA ILE A 177 -11.57 1.79 15.80
C ILE A 177 -12.44 2.94 15.29
N ILE A 178 -11.87 3.82 14.45
CA ILE A 178 -12.56 5.02 13.96
C ILE A 178 -13.75 4.64 13.08
N SER A 179 -13.59 3.67 12.17
CA SER A 179 -14.70 3.17 11.35
C SER A 179 -15.82 2.55 12.19
N GLY A 180 -15.50 1.94 13.33
CA GLY A 180 -16.49 1.41 14.25
C GLY A 180 -17.20 2.50 15.05
N MET A 181 -16.49 3.59 15.39
CA MET A 181 -17.07 4.75 16.09
C MET A 181 -18.13 5.49 15.26
N TYR A 182 -18.00 5.49 13.93
CA TYR A 182 -18.99 6.09 13.02
C TYR A 182 -20.23 5.22 12.76
N ARG A 183 -20.32 4.04 13.37
CA ARG A 183 -21.56 3.25 13.38
C ARG A 183 -22.39 3.72 14.58
N ASP A 184 -23.68 3.94 14.39
CA ASP A 184 -24.60 4.57 15.37
C ASP A 184 -24.71 3.87 16.76
N GLU A 185 -23.98 2.78 16.99
CA GLU A 185 -24.06 1.94 18.20
C GLU A 185 -22.69 1.82 18.92
N VAL A 186 -22.09 2.95 19.30
CA VAL A 186 -20.89 2.96 20.16
C VAL A 186 -21.30 2.77 21.62
N ASP A 187 -21.59 1.54 22.00
CA ASP A 187 -21.88 1.15 23.39
C ASP A 187 -20.67 0.48 24.08
N GLN A 188 -20.72 0.27 25.39
CA GLN A 188 -19.70 -0.48 26.14
C GLN A 188 -19.45 -1.88 25.54
N TRP A 189 -20.49 -2.52 25.01
CA TRP A 189 -20.39 -3.80 24.31
C TRP A 189 -19.54 -3.72 23.04
N PHE A 190 -19.60 -2.63 22.30
CA PHE A 190 -18.78 -2.43 21.10
C PHE A 190 -17.28 -2.52 21.46
N TRP A 191 -16.83 -1.82 22.51
CA TRP A 191 -15.43 -1.83 22.93
C TRP A 191 -14.95 -3.22 23.35
N ILE A 192 -15.78 -3.95 24.11
CA ILE A 192 -15.47 -5.33 24.55
C ILE A 192 -15.35 -6.25 23.33
N PHE A 193 -16.34 -6.24 22.43
CA PHE A 193 -16.32 -7.07 21.22
C PHE A 193 -15.17 -6.71 20.28
N MET A 194 -14.81 -5.42 20.18
CA MET A 194 -13.68 -4.98 19.37
C MET A 194 -12.36 -5.55 19.91
N ILE A 195 -12.10 -5.42 21.21
CA ILE A 195 -10.89 -5.97 21.86
C ILE A 195 -10.84 -7.48 21.67
N ILE A 196 -11.95 -8.19 21.88
CA ILE A 196 -12.05 -9.64 21.70
C ILE A 196 -11.76 -10.01 20.23
N LYS A 197 -12.37 -9.34 19.25
CA LYS A 197 -12.14 -9.61 17.82
C LYS A 197 -10.68 -9.39 17.44
N VAL A 198 -10.07 -8.28 17.86
CA VAL A 198 -8.66 -7.99 17.60
C VAL A 198 -7.76 -9.05 18.25
N ALA A 199 -8.02 -9.41 19.51
CA ALA A 199 -7.25 -10.44 20.21
C ALA A 199 -7.36 -11.81 19.52
N ILE A 200 -8.56 -12.21 19.09
CA ILE A 200 -8.79 -13.46 18.35
C ILE A 200 -8.03 -13.43 17.02
N VAL A 201 -8.13 -12.34 16.25
CA VAL A 201 -7.43 -12.23 14.96
C VAL A 201 -5.92 -12.30 15.15
N ILE A 202 -5.36 -11.57 16.11
CA ILE A 202 -3.92 -11.62 16.43
C ILE A 202 -3.53 -13.04 16.85
N PHE A 203 -4.32 -13.69 17.71
CA PHE A 203 -4.06 -15.05 18.16
C PHE A 203 -4.06 -16.06 17.00
N ILE A 204 -5.07 -15.98 16.12
CA ILE A 204 -5.16 -16.82 14.93
C ILE A 204 -3.96 -16.59 14.01
N ILE A 205 -3.57 -15.33 13.75
CA ILE A 205 -2.43 -15.02 12.89
C ILE A 205 -1.14 -15.58 13.52
N VAL A 206 -0.85 -15.26 14.77
CA VAL A 206 0.40 -15.67 15.44
C VAL A 206 0.52 -17.19 15.58
N TYR A 207 -0.60 -17.91 15.76
CA TYR A 207 -0.57 -19.36 15.97
C TYR A 207 -0.70 -20.17 14.69
N THR A 208 -1.62 -19.79 13.80
CA THR A 208 -1.93 -20.52 12.56
C THR A 208 -0.90 -20.23 11.49
N PHE A 209 -0.51 -18.96 11.31
CA PHE A 209 0.36 -18.56 10.20
C PHE A 209 1.72 -19.28 10.21
N PRO A 210 2.47 -19.35 11.34
CA PRO A 210 3.74 -20.07 11.35
C PRO A 210 3.60 -21.57 11.14
N ARG A 211 2.45 -22.16 11.51
CA ARG A 211 2.19 -23.59 11.29
C ARG A 211 1.89 -23.91 9.84
N VAL A 212 1.03 -23.10 9.21
CA VAL A 212 0.71 -23.24 7.79
C VAL A 212 1.95 -22.99 6.94
N ALA A 213 2.73 -21.94 7.24
CA ALA A 213 3.98 -21.65 6.55
C ALA A 213 4.96 -22.83 6.65
N ARG A 214 5.24 -23.33 7.86
CA ARG A 214 6.13 -24.50 8.04
C ARG A 214 5.61 -25.76 7.34
N TRP A 215 4.30 -26.00 7.36
CA TRP A 215 3.71 -27.16 6.68
C TRP A 215 3.84 -27.05 5.16
N PHE A 216 3.63 -25.86 4.60
CA PHE A 216 3.72 -25.60 3.18
C PHE A 216 5.16 -25.75 2.67
N PHE A 217 6.13 -25.08 3.30
CA PHE A 217 7.54 -25.15 2.87
C PHE A 217 8.11 -26.57 3.01
N ARG A 218 7.82 -27.28 4.12
CA ARG A 218 8.28 -28.67 4.31
C ARG A 218 7.73 -29.64 3.26
N LYS A 219 6.60 -29.35 2.62
CA LYS A 219 5.99 -30.26 1.62
C LYS A 219 6.50 -30.00 0.20
N TYR A 220 7.09 -28.84 -0.06
CA TYR A 220 7.50 -28.42 -1.40
C TYR A 220 9.00 -28.13 -1.55
N GLU A 221 9.79 -28.10 -0.46
CA GLU A 221 11.27 -28.08 -0.54
C GLU A 221 11.90 -29.46 -0.85
N ASP A 222 11.12 -30.55 -0.79
CA ASP A 222 11.59 -31.93 -1.02
C ASP A 222 11.47 -32.42 -2.49
N ASN A 223 11.35 -31.51 -3.47
CA ASN A 223 11.36 -31.81 -4.92
C ASN A 223 12.21 -30.81 -5.70
#